data_AF-Q9A6M7-F1
#
_entry.id   AF-Q9A6M7-F1
#
_cell.length_a   1.000
_cell.length_b   1.000
_cell.length_c   1.000
_cell.angle_alpha   90.00
_cell.angle_beta   90.00
_cell.angle_gamma   90.00
#
_symmetry.space_group_name_H-M   'P 1'
#
loop_
_entity.id
_entity.type
_entity.pdbx_description
1 polymer ?
#
loop_
_entity_poly.entity_id
_entity_poly.type
_entity_poly.pdbx_seq_one_letter_code
_entity_poly.pdbx_strand_id
1 'polypeptide(L)'
;MSVVALAMNGFLAVLLIAALIFGWRLERRLKALRDSHEGFAKAVADLDQAAARAEQGLADLRAATDEAAETLAVRIERAQALAAQLEDRVNRPAPPKAQAAPEREAPPRPSRAIEAPPVPPPGERRLSAADFERLLEREDRVERAARGEPAPRPAPRPNLSQETPRSRARVDDDLFDGPVDPPRPTSNPRVPRR
;
A
#
# COMPACT_ATOMS: atom_id res chain seq x y z
N MET A 1 58.09 -57.16 6.90
CA MET A 1 57.83 -55.73 7.19
C MET A 1 57.83 -55.55 8.71
N SER A 2 58.65 -54.66 9.27
CA SER A 2 58.79 -54.55 10.72
C SER A 2 57.54 -53.90 11.34
N VAL A 3 57.07 -54.47 12.45
CA VAL A 3 55.94 -53.93 13.24
C VAL A 3 56.20 -52.48 13.67
N VAL A 4 57.47 -52.15 13.91
CA VAL A 4 57.92 -50.81 14.28
C VAL A 4 57.62 -49.77 13.18
N ALA A 5 57.86 -50.11 11.90
CA ALA A 5 57.59 -49.18 10.80
C ALA A 5 56.09 -48.89 10.67
N LEU A 6 55.24 -49.90 10.89
CA LEU A 6 53.78 -49.73 10.86
C LEU A 6 53.31 -48.84 12.02
N ALA A 7 53.84 -49.05 13.23
CA ALA A 7 53.52 -48.23 14.40
C ALA A 7 53.94 -46.75 14.21
N MET A 8 55.15 -46.51 13.70
CA MET A 8 55.67 -45.15 13.51
C MET A 8 54.90 -44.40 12.42
N ASN A 9 54.59 -45.07 11.30
CA ASN A 9 53.77 -44.49 10.25
C ASN A 9 52.34 -44.21 10.71
N GLY A 10 51.75 -45.11 11.53
CA GLY A 10 50.44 -44.88 12.13
C GLY A 10 50.43 -43.65 13.04
N PHE A 11 51.44 -43.49 13.89
CA PHE A 11 51.58 -42.31 14.75
C PHE A 11 51.72 -41.02 13.94
N LEU A 12 52.54 -41.03 12.89
CA LEU A 12 52.68 -39.89 11.95
C LEU A 12 51.35 -39.52 11.29
N ALA A 13 50.59 -40.53 10.83
CA ALA A 13 49.28 -40.32 10.22
C ALA A 13 48.29 -39.68 11.21
N VAL A 14 48.27 -40.12 12.46
CA VAL A 14 47.41 -39.55 13.50
C VAL A 14 47.78 -38.09 13.79
N LEU A 15 49.07 -37.78 13.92
CA LEU A 15 49.53 -36.40 14.12
C LEU A 15 49.17 -35.49 12.95
N LEU A 16 49.28 -35.99 11.72
CA LEU A 16 48.90 -35.25 10.52
C LEU A 16 47.39 -34.95 10.51
N ILE A 17 46.56 -35.94 10.84
CA ILE A 17 45.11 -35.77 10.94
C ILE A 17 44.77 -34.74 12.03
N ALA A 18 45.41 -34.82 13.19
CA ALA A 18 45.21 -33.87 14.28
C ALA A 18 45.56 -32.43 13.84
N ALA A 19 46.69 -32.24 13.15
CA ALA A 19 47.09 -30.95 12.60
C ALA A 19 46.07 -30.41 11.58
N LEU A 20 45.57 -31.27 10.69
CA LEU A 20 44.57 -30.90 9.69
C LEU A 20 43.25 -30.43 10.34
N ILE A 21 42.78 -31.17 11.36
CA ILE A 21 41.58 -30.80 12.12
C ILE A 21 41.77 -29.45 12.81
N PHE A 22 42.95 -29.20 13.39
CA PHE A 22 43.24 -27.95 14.07
C PHE A 22 43.28 -26.77 13.10
N GLY A 23 43.90 -26.94 11.92
CA GLY A 23 43.89 -25.96 10.85
C GLY A 23 42.47 -25.61 10.41
N TRP A 24 41.64 -26.62 10.18
CA TRP A 24 40.26 -26.42 9.73
C TRP A 24 39.37 -25.75 10.78
N ARG A 25 39.56 -26.09 12.07
CA ARG A 25 38.83 -25.46 13.18
C ARG A 25 39.19 -23.99 13.33
N LEU A 26 40.46 -23.63 13.13
CA LEU A 26 40.93 -22.25 13.26
C LEU A 26 40.38 -21.37 12.13
N GLU A 27 40.41 -21.88 10.90
CA GLU A 27 39.85 -21.18 9.75
C GLU A 27 38.34 -20.97 9.87
N ARG A 28 37.60 -21.97 10.35
CA ARG A 28 36.16 -21.82 10.65
C ARG A 28 35.89 -20.75 11.71
N ARG A 29 36.71 -20.66 12.76
CA ARG A 29 36.54 -19.66 13.83
C ARG A 29 36.81 -18.24 13.32
N LEU A 30 37.87 -18.05 12.53
CA LEU A 30 38.18 -16.77 11.91
C LEU A 30 37.07 -16.33 10.94
N LYS A 31 36.54 -17.28 10.15
CA LYS A 31 35.44 -17.00 9.22
C LYS A 31 34.14 -16.63 9.93
N ALA A 32 33.77 -17.35 10.99
CA ALA A 32 32.58 -17.05 11.78
C ALA A 32 32.62 -15.66 12.44
N LEU A 33 33.80 -15.21 12.91
CA LEU A 33 33.97 -13.85 13.42
C LEU A 33 33.85 -12.80 12.30
N ARG A 34 34.33 -13.09 11.09
CA ARG A 34 34.26 -12.14 9.97
C ARG A 34 32.83 -12.01 9.43
N ASP A 35 32.17 -13.14 9.26
CA ASP A 35 30.76 -13.22 8.84
C ASP A 35 29.84 -12.53 9.86
N SER A 36 30.15 -12.61 11.17
CA SER A 36 29.36 -11.88 12.18
C SER A 36 29.51 -10.38 12.06
N HIS A 37 30.74 -9.86 11.85
CA HIS A 37 30.97 -8.42 11.64
C HIS A 37 30.29 -7.90 10.37
N GLU A 38 30.34 -8.66 9.27
CA GLU A 38 29.63 -8.29 8.04
C GLU A 38 28.11 -8.32 8.24
N GLY A 39 27.60 -9.32 8.95
CA GLY A 39 26.19 -9.39 9.36
C GLY A 39 25.76 -8.22 10.24
N PHE A 40 26.59 -7.80 11.19
CA PHE A 40 26.34 -6.62 12.04
C PHE A 40 26.37 -5.33 11.23
N ALA A 41 27.35 -5.14 10.34
CA ALA A 41 27.41 -3.96 9.47
C ALA A 41 26.16 -3.85 8.60
N LYS A 42 25.69 -4.97 8.05
CA LYS A 42 24.45 -5.02 7.28
C LYS A 42 23.21 -4.72 8.13
N ALA A 43 23.12 -5.30 9.34
CA ALA A 43 22.01 -5.07 10.25
C ALA A 43 21.93 -3.61 10.73
N VAL A 44 23.09 -2.98 11.00
CA VAL A 44 23.15 -1.55 11.37
C VAL A 44 22.74 -0.67 10.19
N ALA A 45 23.21 -0.98 8.98
CA ALA A 45 22.79 -0.23 7.80
C ALA A 45 21.26 -0.31 7.55
N ASP A 46 20.67 -1.50 7.75
CA ASP A 46 19.21 -1.69 7.64
C ASP A 46 18.45 -0.92 8.73
N LEU A 47 18.98 -0.89 9.96
CA LEU A 47 18.41 -0.11 11.06
C LEU A 47 18.49 1.39 10.78
N ASP A 48 19.64 1.91 10.32
CA ASP A 48 19.80 3.32 9.98
C ASP A 48 18.85 3.73 8.85
N GLN A 49 18.67 2.86 7.85
CA GLN A 49 17.70 3.10 6.77
C GLN A 49 16.26 3.13 7.30
N ALA A 50 15.90 2.21 8.19
CA ALA A 50 14.57 2.19 8.81
C ALA A 50 14.34 3.42 9.71
N ALA A 51 15.36 3.84 10.46
CA ALA A 51 15.33 5.03 11.29
C ALA A 51 15.16 6.29 10.45
N ALA A 52 15.93 6.45 9.37
CA ALA A 52 15.80 7.58 8.45
C ALA A 52 14.38 7.66 7.85
N ARG A 53 13.79 6.52 7.50
CA ARG A 53 12.39 6.45 7.03
C ARG A 53 11.40 6.86 8.12
N ALA A 54 11.63 6.46 9.37
CA ALA A 54 10.78 6.84 10.49
C ALA A 54 10.87 8.35 10.80
N GLU A 55 12.08 8.92 10.74
CA GLU A 55 12.31 10.36 10.90
C GLU A 55 11.61 11.17 9.81
N GLN A 56 11.68 10.71 8.56
CA GLN A 56 10.95 11.32 7.43
C GLN A 56 9.43 11.26 7.66
N GLY A 57 8.90 10.10 8.04
CA GLY A 57 7.47 9.96 8.34
C GLY A 57 7.01 10.86 9.50
N LEU A 58 7.85 11.07 10.52
CA LEU A 58 7.54 12.00 11.61
C LEU A 58 7.57 13.45 11.15
N ALA A 59 8.50 13.82 10.26
CA ALA A 59 8.54 15.15 9.65
C ALA A 59 7.30 15.41 8.80
N ASP A 60 6.88 14.43 8.00
CA ASP A 60 5.65 14.51 7.19
C ASP A 60 4.41 14.64 8.07
N LEU A 61 4.32 13.86 9.15
CA LEU A 61 3.23 13.98 10.12
C LEU A 61 3.19 15.36 10.76
N ARG A 62 4.34 15.91 11.15
CA ARG A 62 4.40 17.28 11.72
C ARG A 62 3.93 18.32 10.71
N ALA A 63 4.43 18.26 9.47
CA ALA A 63 4.01 19.18 8.42
C ALA A 63 2.49 19.10 8.15
N ALA A 64 1.95 17.88 8.05
CA ALA A 64 0.52 17.66 7.86
C ALA A 64 -0.31 18.16 9.06
N THR A 65 0.18 17.99 10.29
CA THR A 65 -0.51 18.51 11.48
C THR A 65 -0.46 20.03 11.56
N ASP A 66 0.64 20.65 11.15
CA ASP A 66 0.78 22.12 11.14
C ASP A 66 -0.18 22.73 10.10
N GLU A 67 -0.25 22.16 8.89
CA GLU A 67 -1.21 22.58 7.87
C GLU A 67 -2.67 22.36 8.34
N ALA A 68 -2.96 21.21 8.95
CA ALA A 68 -4.28 20.94 9.52
C ALA A 68 -4.64 21.96 10.63
N ALA A 69 -3.69 22.33 11.49
CA ALA A 69 -3.90 23.30 12.55
C ALA A 69 -4.20 24.71 11.98
N GLU A 70 -3.46 25.15 10.96
CA GLU A 70 -3.69 26.44 10.30
C GLU A 70 -5.08 26.49 9.62
N THR A 71 -5.45 25.44 8.89
CA THR A 71 -6.77 25.37 8.27
C THR A 71 -7.91 25.37 9.30
N LEU A 72 -7.71 24.73 10.46
CA LEU A 72 -8.67 24.75 11.56
C LEU A 72 -8.82 26.17 12.13
N ALA A 73 -7.70 26.86 12.37
CA ALA A 73 -7.70 28.22 12.90
C ALA A 73 -8.47 29.19 12.00
N VAL A 74 -8.23 29.15 10.69
CA VAL A 74 -8.97 29.96 9.70
C VAL A 74 -10.47 29.66 9.73
N ARG A 75 -10.86 28.39 9.89
CA ARG A 75 -12.29 28.01 9.99
C ARG A 75 -12.92 28.52 11.29
N ILE A 76 -12.21 28.47 12.40
CA ILE A 76 -12.67 28.99 13.69
C ILE A 76 -12.87 30.50 13.61
N GLU A 77 -11.91 31.24 13.05
CA GLU A 77 -12.01 32.69 12.88
C GLU A 77 -13.22 33.07 12.00
N ARG A 78 -13.42 32.37 10.88
CA ARG A 78 -14.61 32.57 10.03
C ARG A 78 -15.91 32.28 10.77
N ALA A 79 -15.97 31.20 11.55
CA ALA A 79 -17.15 30.86 12.35
C ALA A 79 -17.45 31.92 13.40
N GLN A 80 -16.43 32.43 14.09
CA GLN A 80 -16.56 33.53 15.05
C GLN A 80 -17.03 34.82 14.38
N ALA A 81 -16.49 35.17 13.21
CA ALA A 81 -16.92 36.33 12.46
C ALA A 81 -18.39 36.23 12.00
N LEU A 82 -18.83 35.05 11.57
CA LEU A 82 -20.23 34.80 11.21
C LEU A 82 -21.14 34.84 12.45
N ALA A 83 -20.70 34.27 13.57
CA ALA A 83 -21.45 34.34 14.83
C ALA A 83 -21.64 35.80 15.28
N ALA A 84 -20.59 36.62 15.22
CA ALA A 84 -20.66 38.05 15.55
C ALA A 84 -21.62 38.83 14.63
N GLN A 85 -21.65 38.51 13.33
CA GLN A 85 -22.61 39.12 12.39
C GLN A 85 -24.06 38.73 12.71
N LEU A 86 -24.29 37.48 13.12
CA LEU A 86 -25.62 37.02 13.54
C LEU A 86 -26.05 37.72 14.83
N GLU A 87 -25.14 37.84 15.81
CA GLU A 87 -25.36 38.57 17.06
C GLU A 87 -25.76 40.04 16.77
N ASP A 88 -25.01 40.75 15.93
CA ASP A 88 -25.31 42.15 15.56
C ASP A 88 -26.68 42.30 14.89
N ARG A 89 -27.05 41.37 13.99
CA ARG A 89 -28.38 41.37 13.35
C ARG A 89 -29.52 41.07 14.31
N VAL A 90 -29.30 40.21 15.31
CA VAL A 90 -30.29 39.89 16.34
C VAL A 90 -30.45 41.05 17.32
N ASN A 91 -29.34 41.68 17.72
CA ASN A 91 -29.36 42.81 18.65
C ASN A 91 -29.80 44.13 18.01
N ARG A 92 -29.76 44.24 16.67
CA ARG A 92 -30.24 45.43 15.97
C ARG A 92 -31.77 45.46 15.96
N PRO A 93 -32.41 46.44 16.63
CA PRO A 93 -33.86 46.57 16.59
C PRO A 93 -34.31 46.83 15.15
N ALA A 94 -35.34 46.09 14.72
CA ALA A 94 -35.87 46.16 13.36
C ALA A 94 -36.20 47.62 12.98
N PRO A 95 -35.71 48.13 11.83
CA PRO A 95 -36.16 49.42 11.35
C PRO A 95 -37.68 49.37 11.15
N PRO A 96 -38.42 50.43 11.51
CA PRO A 96 -39.86 50.46 11.29
C PRO A 96 -40.10 50.25 9.80
N LYS A 97 -40.93 49.25 9.47
CA LYS A 97 -41.46 48.99 8.13
C LYS A 97 -42.23 50.23 7.67
N ALA A 98 -41.53 51.20 7.09
CA ALA A 98 -42.14 52.30 6.39
C ALA A 98 -42.08 51.99 4.89
N GLN A 99 -43.28 51.75 4.34
CA GLN A 99 -43.68 51.84 2.92
C GLN A 99 -43.27 50.63 2.07
N ALA A 100 -44.12 49.65 1.77
CA ALA A 100 -45.43 49.68 1.09
C ALA A 100 -45.34 50.07 -0.41
N ALA A 101 -45.18 49.03 -1.24
CA ALA A 101 -45.72 48.82 -2.61
C ALA A 101 -45.22 49.69 -3.79
N PRO A 102 -45.43 49.29 -5.08
CA PRO A 102 -45.99 48.05 -5.63
C PRO A 102 -45.12 47.34 -6.70
N GLU A 103 -45.37 46.05 -6.87
CA GLU A 103 -45.64 45.40 -8.17
C GLU A 103 -44.85 45.92 -9.39
N ARG A 104 -43.65 45.38 -9.61
CA ARG A 104 -42.92 45.54 -10.88
C ARG A 104 -43.24 44.35 -11.78
N GLU A 105 -44.34 44.56 -12.50
CA GLU A 105 -44.71 44.04 -13.81
C GLU A 105 -43.56 43.34 -14.57
N ALA A 106 -43.73 42.04 -14.80
CA ALA A 106 -42.85 41.23 -15.62
C ALA A 106 -43.11 41.49 -17.11
N PRO A 107 -42.08 41.70 -17.95
CA PRO A 107 -42.26 41.64 -19.39
C PRO A 107 -42.09 40.20 -19.93
N PRO A 108 -42.74 39.88 -21.07
CA PRO A 108 -42.95 38.53 -21.57
C PRO A 108 -41.70 37.94 -22.21
N ARG A 109 -41.58 36.61 -22.12
CA ARG A 109 -40.62 35.80 -22.88
C ARG A 109 -40.96 35.87 -24.38
N PRO A 110 -40.00 36.15 -25.27
CA PRO A 110 -40.09 35.72 -26.66
C PRO A 110 -39.41 34.37 -26.83
N SER A 111 -40.22 33.33 -27.04
CA SER A 111 -39.78 32.10 -27.69
C SER A 111 -39.34 32.44 -29.12
N ARG A 112 -38.05 32.31 -29.41
CA ARG A 112 -37.58 32.15 -30.80
C ARG A 112 -36.57 31.01 -30.85
N ALA A 113 -37.05 29.89 -31.36
CA ALA A 113 -36.23 28.82 -31.88
C ALA A 113 -35.34 29.35 -33.02
N ILE A 114 -34.07 28.94 -33.04
CA ILE A 114 -33.33 28.32 -34.16
C ILE A 114 -31.93 27.97 -33.61
N GLU A 115 -31.77 26.67 -33.33
CA GLU A 115 -30.62 25.81 -33.62
C GLU A 115 -29.25 26.44 -33.95
N ALA A 116 -28.29 26.24 -33.04
CA ALA A 116 -26.88 26.00 -33.33
C ALA A 116 -26.28 25.16 -32.17
N PRO A 117 -25.57 24.04 -32.43
CA PRO A 117 -24.97 23.24 -31.37
C PRO A 117 -23.86 24.06 -30.67
N PRO A 118 -23.89 24.22 -29.33
CA PRO A 118 -22.79 24.84 -28.61
C PRO A 118 -21.60 23.90 -28.61
N VAL A 119 -20.52 24.32 -29.26
CA VAL A 119 -19.18 23.75 -29.11
C VAL A 119 -18.83 23.75 -27.61
N PRO A 120 -18.49 22.60 -26.99
CA PRO A 120 -18.10 22.59 -25.59
C PRO A 120 -16.74 23.30 -25.40
N PRO A 121 -16.54 24.02 -24.27
CA PRO A 121 -15.30 24.74 -23.99
C PRO A 121 -14.12 23.78 -23.81
N PRO A 122 -12.88 24.16 -24.20
CA PRO A 122 -11.68 23.39 -23.91
C PRO A 122 -11.27 23.63 -22.45
N GLY A 123 -12.07 23.15 -21.51
CA GLY A 123 -11.84 23.38 -20.07
C GLY A 123 -11.80 22.10 -19.24
N GLU A 124 -12.46 21.04 -19.69
CA GLU A 124 -12.50 19.78 -18.97
C GLU A 124 -12.34 18.66 -19.99
N ARG A 125 -11.10 18.37 -20.40
CA ARG A 125 -10.78 17.00 -20.83
C ARG A 125 -10.96 16.15 -19.59
N ARG A 126 -12.20 15.71 -19.35
CA ARG A 126 -12.49 14.61 -18.43
C ARG A 126 -11.53 13.51 -18.85
N LEU A 127 -10.54 13.24 -18.00
CA LEU A 127 -9.61 12.15 -18.18
C LEU A 127 -10.48 10.93 -18.47
N SER A 128 -10.48 10.49 -19.72
CA SER A 128 -11.32 9.38 -20.13
C SER A 128 -10.82 8.15 -19.38
N ALA A 129 -11.72 7.21 -19.07
CA ALA A 129 -11.30 5.92 -18.52
C ALA A 129 -10.18 5.28 -19.38
N ALA A 130 -10.23 5.50 -20.69
CA ALA A 130 -9.21 5.07 -21.64
C ALA A 130 -7.84 5.76 -21.45
N ASP A 131 -7.81 7.01 -20.97
CA ASP A 131 -6.55 7.72 -20.69
C ASP A 131 -5.95 7.26 -19.36
N PHE A 132 -6.80 6.95 -18.38
CA PHE A 132 -6.38 6.33 -17.11
C PHE A 132 -5.79 4.92 -17.34
N GLU A 133 -6.43 4.09 -18.17
CA GLU A 133 -5.90 2.77 -18.52
C GLU A 133 -4.51 2.87 -19.18
N ARG A 134 -4.30 3.84 -20.08
CA ARG A 134 -2.99 4.06 -20.71
C ARG A 134 -1.91 4.50 -19.74
N LEU A 135 -2.26 5.25 -18.70
CA LEU A 135 -1.31 5.65 -17.66
C LEU A 135 -0.91 4.47 -16.78
N LEU A 136 -1.88 3.63 -16.39
CA LEU A 136 -1.64 2.42 -15.61
C LEU A 136 -0.78 1.40 -16.39
N GLU A 137 -1.06 1.18 -17.68
CA GLU A 137 -0.24 0.30 -18.53
C GLU A 137 1.20 0.81 -18.66
N ARG A 138 1.38 2.14 -18.71
CA ARG A 138 2.71 2.75 -18.82
C ARG A 138 3.49 2.59 -17.52
N GLU A 139 2.86 2.76 -16.37
CA GLU A 139 3.46 2.58 -15.05
C GLU A 139 3.88 1.13 -14.82
N ASP A 140 2.98 0.18 -15.11
CA ASP A 140 3.23 -1.25 -14.97
C ASP A 140 4.38 -1.73 -15.88
N ARG A 141 4.51 -1.15 -17.07
CA ARG A 141 5.66 -1.41 -17.97
C ARG A 141 6.97 -0.88 -17.40
N VAL A 142 6.96 0.29 -16.74
CA VAL A 142 8.14 0.88 -16.11
C VAL A 142 8.56 0.09 -14.88
N GLU A 143 7.60 -0.33 -14.05
CA GLU A 143 7.89 -1.20 -12.89
C GLU A 143 8.46 -2.56 -13.34
N ARG A 144 7.88 -3.20 -14.37
CA ARG A 144 8.41 -4.47 -14.89
C ARG A 144 9.81 -4.33 -15.47
N ALA A 145 10.10 -3.23 -16.14
CA ALA A 145 11.44 -2.92 -16.62
C ALA A 145 12.43 -2.73 -15.46
N ALA A 146 12.00 -2.10 -14.36
CA ALA A 146 12.80 -1.96 -13.14
C ALA A 146 13.02 -3.31 -12.41
N ARG A 147 12.03 -4.21 -12.45
CA ARG A 147 12.12 -5.59 -11.94
C ARG A 147 12.92 -6.54 -12.84
N GLY A 148 13.37 -6.10 -14.01
CA GLY A 148 14.16 -6.91 -14.96
C GLY A 148 13.35 -8.00 -15.68
N GLU A 149 12.03 -7.84 -15.78
CA GLU A 149 11.11 -8.83 -16.34
C GLU A 149 11.02 -8.69 -17.89
N PRO A 150 11.13 -9.78 -18.67
CA PRO A 150 11.09 -9.70 -20.13
C PRO A 150 9.68 -9.33 -20.63
N ALA A 151 9.61 -8.36 -21.55
CA ALA A 151 8.34 -7.90 -22.13
C ALA A 151 7.57 -9.05 -22.82
N PRO A 152 6.24 -9.18 -22.60
CA PRO A 152 5.45 -10.22 -23.24
C PRO A 152 5.41 -10.00 -24.76
N ARG A 153 5.76 -11.04 -25.53
CA ARG A 153 5.52 -11.06 -26.97
C ARG A 153 4.00 -10.99 -27.19
N PRO A 154 3.50 -10.22 -28.18
CA PRO A 154 2.08 -10.17 -28.49
C PRO A 154 1.59 -11.59 -28.81
N ALA A 155 0.68 -12.10 -27.99
CA ALA A 155 0.06 -13.39 -28.21
C ALA A 155 -0.78 -13.35 -29.51
N PRO A 156 -0.84 -14.45 -30.27
CA PRO A 156 -1.75 -14.56 -31.41
C PRO A 156 -3.19 -14.40 -30.89
N ARG A 157 -3.99 -13.59 -31.59
CA ARG A 157 -5.39 -13.31 -31.25
C ARG A 157 -6.16 -14.62 -31.00
N PRO A 158 -6.76 -14.83 -29.82
CA PRO A 158 -7.57 -16.00 -29.59
C PRO A 158 -8.93 -15.82 -30.29
N ASN A 159 -9.30 -16.80 -31.11
CA ASN A 159 -10.62 -16.88 -31.73
C ASN A 159 -11.70 -16.92 -30.63
N LEU A 160 -12.65 -15.98 -30.72
CA LEU A 160 -13.85 -15.91 -29.91
C LEU A 160 -14.78 -17.09 -30.26
N SER A 161 -14.64 -18.20 -29.55
CA SER A 161 -15.61 -19.29 -29.59
C SER A 161 -15.89 -19.81 -28.18
N GLN A 162 -17.10 -19.49 -27.72
CA GLN A 162 -17.88 -20.16 -26.67
C GLN A 162 -17.56 -19.84 -25.20
N GLU A 163 -18.21 -18.78 -24.73
CA GLU A 163 -18.78 -18.70 -23.38
C GLU A 163 -19.53 -20.00 -23.02
N THR A 164 -19.20 -20.58 -21.87
CA THR A 164 -20.11 -21.48 -21.14
C THR A 164 -20.36 -20.91 -19.73
N PRO A 165 -21.63 -20.70 -19.33
CA PRO A 165 -21.99 -19.95 -18.13
C PRO A 165 -22.05 -20.87 -16.91
N ARG A 166 -20.93 -21.28 -16.31
CA ARG A 166 -20.95 -21.96 -14.99
C ARG A 166 -19.83 -21.62 -14.00
N SER A 167 -18.86 -20.77 -14.35
CA SER A 167 -17.64 -20.61 -13.53
C SER A 167 -17.60 -19.35 -12.65
N ARG A 168 -18.69 -18.56 -12.53
CA ARG A 168 -18.65 -17.23 -11.89
C ARG A 168 -19.28 -17.14 -10.49
N ALA A 169 -19.55 -18.27 -9.82
CA ALA A 169 -20.31 -18.27 -8.56
C ALA A 169 -19.65 -19.03 -7.39
N ARG A 170 -18.31 -19.18 -7.37
CA ARG A 170 -17.63 -19.91 -6.26
C ARG A 170 -16.39 -19.23 -5.68
N VAL A 171 -16.05 -18.02 -6.10
CA VAL A 171 -14.77 -17.39 -5.69
C VAL A 171 -14.95 -16.42 -4.52
N ASP A 172 -16.18 -16.06 -4.15
CA ASP A 172 -16.43 -15.00 -3.16
C ASP A 172 -16.79 -15.47 -1.74
N ASP A 173 -16.98 -16.78 -1.49
CA ASP A 173 -17.44 -17.27 -0.16
C ASP A 173 -16.31 -17.64 0.83
N ASP A 174 -15.05 -17.76 0.39
CA ASP A 174 -13.93 -18.18 1.28
C ASP A 174 -13.25 -17.01 2.04
N LEU A 175 -13.71 -15.77 1.87
CA LEU A 175 -13.08 -14.57 2.45
C LEU A 175 -13.58 -14.22 3.86
N PHE A 176 -14.67 -14.84 4.34
CA PHE A 176 -15.32 -14.50 5.62
C PHE A 176 -15.25 -15.58 6.72
N ASP A 177 -14.65 -16.74 6.46
CA ASP A 177 -14.44 -17.75 7.51
C ASP A 177 -13.17 -17.42 8.31
N GLY A 178 -13.38 -16.96 9.55
CA GLY A 178 -12.32 -16.79 10.54
C GLY A 178 -11.62 -18.11 10.89
N PRO A 179 -10.53 -18.08 11.69
CA PRO A 179 -9.73 -19.26 11.97
C PRO A 179 -10.59 -20.37 12.58
N VAL A 180 -10.72 -21.48 11.85
CA VAL A 180 -11.39 -22.69 12.32
C VAL A 180 -10.56 -23.28 13.46
N ASP A 181 -11.11 -23.29 14.67
CA ASP A 181 -10.55 -24.00 15.82
C ASP A 181 -10.27 -25.48 15.44
N PRO A 182 -9.14 -26.07 15.87
CA PRO A 182 -8.85 -27.46 15.59
C PRO A 182 -9.91 -28.37 16.24
N PRO A 183 -10.32 -29.47 15.56
CA PRO A 183 -11.39 -30.33 16.06
C PRO A 183 -10.98 -30.93 17.42
N ARG A 184 -11.81 -30.67 18.44
CA ARG A 184 -11.70 -31.36 19.73
C ARG A 184 -11.82 -32.88 19.49
N PRO A 185 -10.95 -33.71 20.10
CA PRO A 185 -11.07 -35.15 20.00
C PRO A 185 -12.41 -35.58 20.60
N THR A 186 -13.29 -36.11 19.77
CA THR A 186 -14.58 -36.64 20.20
C THR A 186 -14.35 -37.89 21.03
N SER A 187 -14.68 -37.82 22.31
CA SER A 187 -14.88 -38.97 23.19
C SER A 187 -15.85 -39.96 22.56
N ASN A 188 -15.39 -41.19 22.35
CA ASN A 188 -16.12 -42.30 21.77
C ASN A 188 -17.08 -42.94 22.79
N PRO A 189 -18.39 -43.05 22.52
CA PRO A 189 -19.26 -43.93 23.27
C PRO A 189 -19.95 -44.90 22.32
N ARG A 190 -19.34 -46.06 22.06
CA ARG A 190 -20.09 -47.23 21.60
C ARG A 190 -19.52 -48.51 22.18
N VAL A 191 -20.01 -48.83 23.37
CA VAL A 191 -20.06 -50.20 23.89
C VAL A 191 -21.21 -50.92 23.18
N PRO A 192 -21.00 -52.09 22.56
CA PRO A 192 -22.09 -52.88 22.03
C PRO A 192 -22.76 -53.68 23.17
N ARG A 193 -24.09 -53.53 23.26
CA ARG A 193 -24.97 -54.43 24.01
C ARG A 193 -25.01 -55.78 23.28
N ARG A 194 -24.48 -56.84 23.89
CA ARG A 194 -25.12 -58.16 23.93
C ARG A 194 -24.53 -59.02 25.03
#